data_AF-A0A2V8PWE9-F1
#
_entry.id   AF-A0A2V8PWE9-F1
#
_cell.length_a   1.000
_cell.length_b   1.000
_cell.length_c   1.000
_cell.angle_alpha   90.00
_cell.angle_beta   90.00
_cell.angle_gamma   90.00
#
_symmetry.space_group_name_H-M   'P 1'
#
loop_
_entity.id
_entity.type
_entity.pdbx_description
1 polymer ?
#
loop_
_entity_poly.entity_id
_entity_poly.type
_entity_poly.pdbx_seq_one_letter_code
_entity_poly.pdbx_strand_id
1 'polypeptide(L)'
;DYFNWDLAQPDNQSGMNALIRVHEQNAAGPTQILYVDDDLYVMQRLGAGDQNGLILVLNNRENWNGTWVQTRWNNTRFVPAAWHGRDESNAPQEKWTNESGWVDLWAPPRGYSVYVAK
;
A
#
# COMPACT_ATOMS: atom_id res chain seq x y z
N ASP A 1 23.30 -8.66 2.27
CA ASP A 1 22.14 -7.74 2.33
C ASP A 1 21.06 -8.27 1.39
N TYR A 2 19.94 -7.58 1.20
CA TYR A 2 18.89 -8.01 0.24
C TYR A 2 19.30 -7.85 -1.24
N PHE A 3 20.37 -7.12 -1.54
CA PHE A 3 20.97 -7.07 -2.89
C PHE A 3 21.65 -8.39 -3.24
N ASN A 4 22.31 -9.04 -2.28
CA ASN A 4 22.99 -10.32 -2.49
C ASN A 4 22.04 -11.52 -2.70
N TRP A 5 20.73 -11.34 -2.48
CA TRP A 5 19.70 -12.38 -2.67
C TRP A 5 18.77 -12.09 -3.85
N ASP A 6 19.12 -11.11 -4.71
CA ASP A 6 18.34 -10.70 -5.88
C ASP A 6 16.90 -10.21 -5.57
N LEU A 7 16.65 -9.84 -4.31
CA LEU A 7 15.35 -9.34 -3.83
C LEU A 7 15.17 -7.83 -4.06
N ALA A 8 16.25 -7.12 -4.40
CA ALA A 8 16.23 -5.68 -4.59
C ALA A 8 15.35 -5.26 -5.78
N GLN A 9 15.44 -5.99 -6.91
CA GLN A 9 14.76 -5.73 -8.20
C GLN A 9 14.49 -4.22 -8.44
N PRO A 10 15.53 -3.39 -8.63
CA PRO A 10 15.44 -1.93 -8.55
C PRO A 10 14.53 -1.28 -9.60
N ASP A 11 14.33 -1.93 -10.75
CA ASP A 11 13.44 -1.48 -11.82
C ASP A 11 12.01 -2.05 -11.72
N ASN A 12 11.73 -2.82 -10.66
CA ASN A 12 10.45 -3.49 -10.45
C ASN A 12 9.77 -2.96 -9.17
N GLN A 13 8.54 -2.49 -9.31
CA GLN A 13 7.73 -2.02 -8.18
C GLN A 13 7.31 -3.16 -7.23
N SER A 14 7.56 -4.42 -7.62
CA SER A 14 7.46 -5.58 -6.73
C SER A 14 8.75 -6.01 -6.03
N GLY A 15 9.85 -5.29 -6.25
CA GLY A 15 11.11 -5.46 -5.53
C GLY A 15 11.10 -4.81 -4.16
N MET A 16 11.91 -5.31 -3.22
CA MET A 16 12.02 -4.70 -1.88
C MET A 16 12.51 -3.24 -1.92
N ASN A 17 13.23 -2.84 -2.97
CA ASN A 17 13.67 -1.46 -3.15
C ASN A 17 12.50 -0.47 -3.27
N ALA A 18 11.40 -0.87 -3.92
CA ALA A 18 10.21 -0.03 -4.02
C ALA A 18 9.58 0.21 -2.64
N LEU A 19 9.52 -0.83 -1.80
CA LEU A 19 9.00 -0.71 -0.44
C LEU A 19 9.87 0.20 0.44
N ILE A 20 11.20 0.05 0.37
CA ILE A 20 12.15 0.88 1.12
C ILE A 20 12.01 2.35 0.69
N ARG A 21 12.02 2.61 -0.63
CA ARG A 21 11.88 3.95 -1.17
C ARG A 21 10.56 4.60 -0.74
N VAL A 22 9.45 3.87 -0.82
CA VAL A 22 8.14 4.41 -0.41
C VAL A 22 8.11 4.68 1.10
N HIS A 23 8.75 3.82 1.90
CA HIS A 23 8.90 4.05 3.34
C HIS A 23 9.65 5.36 3.62
N GLU A 24 10.85 5.52 3.05
CA GLU A 24 11.68 6.71 3.25
C GLU A 24 11.00 8.00 2.76
N GLN A 25 10.27 7.93 1.65
CA GLN A 25 9.68 9.11 1.01
C GLN A 25 8.30 9.49 1.58
N ASN A 26 7.51 8.53 2.08
CA ASN A 26 6.09 8.79 2.39
C ASN A 26 5.66 8.37 3.80
N ALA A 27 6.39 7.48 4.48
CA ALA A 27 5.94 6.88 5.75
C ALA A 27 6.24 7.78 6.96
N ALA A 28 5.63 8.97 7.00
CA ALA A 28 5.79 9.94 8.07
C ALA A 28 4.49 10.23 8.81
N GLY A 29 4.61 10.92 9.94
CA GLY A 29 3.47 11.26 10.79
C GLY A 29 2.85 10.07 11.52
N PRO A 30 1.73 10.29 12.22
CA PRO A 30 1.07 9.26 13.02
C PRO A 30 0.48 8.15 12.14
N THR A 31 0.28 6.99 12.74
CA THR A 31 -0.34 5.82 12.13
C THR A 31 -1.79 5.71 12.58
N GLN A 32 -2.68 5.36 11.66
CA GLN A 32 -4.08 5.01 11.96
C GLN A 32 -4.42 3.67 11.32
N ILE A 33 -5.02 2.77 12.10
CA ILE A 33 -5.58 1.52 11.60
C ILE A 33 -6.96 1.85 11.03
N LEU A 34 -7.18 1.51 9.77
CA LEU A 34 -8.44 1.73 9.07
C LEU A 34 -9.32 0.48 9.10
N TYR A 35 -8.70 -0.70 9.07
CA TYR A 35 -9.39 -1.98 9.12
C TYR A 35 -8.45 -3.08 9.64
N VAL A 36 -8.98 -4.02 10.41
CA VAL A 36 -8.26 -5.22 10.83
C VAL A 36 -9.24 -6.38 11.05
N ASP A 37 -8.92 -7.53 10.47
CA ASP A 37 -9.47 -8.83 10.82
C ASP A 37 -8.37 -9.91 10.74
N ASP A 38 -8.75 -11.19 10.79
CA ASP A 38 -7.82 -12.33 10.76
C ASP A 38 -7.01 -12.43 9.47
N ASP A 39 -7.47 -11.81 8.38
CA ASP A 39 -7.01 -12.02 7.01
C ASP A 39 -6.55 -10.75 6.30
N LEU A 40 -6.92 -9.57 6.80
CA LEU A 40 -6.69 -8.28 6.17
C LEU A 40 -6.35 -7.22 7.21
N TYR A 41 -5.27 -6.50 6.96
CA TYR A 41 -4.87 -5.35 7.75
C TYR A 41 -4.69 -4.13 6.84
N VAL A 42 -5.38 -3.04 7.17
CA VAL A 42 -5.27 -1.77 6.44
C VAL A 42 -4.92 -0.67 7.42
N MET A 43 -3.83 0.05 7.15
CA MET A 43 -3.42 1.21 7.93
C MET A 43 -3.00 2.37 7.03
N GLN A 44 -3.05 3.58 7.56
CA GLN A 44 -2.53 4.77 6.91
C GLN A 44 -1.49 5.48 7.78
N ARG A 45 -0.48 6.04 7.13
CA ARG A 45 0.39 7.07 7.69
C ARG A 45 -0.14 8.42 7.24
N LEU A 46 -0.39 9.34 8.17
CA LEU A 46 -1.02 10.62 7.82
C LEU A 46 -0.09 11.58 7.08
N GLY A 47 1.21 11.29 7.04
CA GLY A 47 2.20 12.20 6.50
C GLY A 47 2.63 13.27 7.51
N ALA A 48 3.75 13.94 7.20
CA ALA A 48 4.28 15.07 7.95
C ALA A 48 5.21 15.89 7.05
N GLY A 49 5.12 17.22 7.11
CA GLY A 49 5.90 18.10 6.23
C GLY A 49 5.63 17.80 4.75
N ASP A 50 6.69 17.59 3.98
CA ASP A 50 6.62 17.29 2.53
C ASP A 50 6.22 15.84 2.22
N GLN A 51 6.08 14.98 3.24
CA GLN A 51 5.71 13.58 3.06
C GLN A 51 4.19 13.45 3.17
N ASN A 52 3.53 13.13 2.06
CA ASN A 52 2.07 13.13 1.97
C ASN A 52 1.38 12.05 2.80
N GLY A 53 2.11 11.01 3.20
CA GLY A 53 1.56 9.81 3.84
C GLY A 53 1.42 8.64 2.86
N LEU A 54 0.99 7.48 3.38
CA LEU A 54 0.75 6.28 2.58
C LEU A 54 -0.37 5.43 3.19
N ILE A 55 -0.87 4.46 2.43
CA ILE A 55 -1.75 3.41 2.92
C ILE A 55 -1.08 2.05 2.65
N LEU A 56 -1.07 1.17 3.64
CA LEU A 56 -0.64 -0.23 3.52
C LEU A 56 -1.86 -1.13 3.63
N VAL A 57 -2.02 -2.03 2.68
CA VAL A 57 -2.93 -3.17 2.73
C VAL A 57 -2.08 -4.44 2.81
N LEU A 58 -2.29 -5.25 3.84
CA LEU A 58 -1.63 -6.55 4.03
C LEU A 58 -2.70 -7.63 4.02
N ASN A 59 -2.53 -8.63 3.15
CA ASN A 59 -3.47 -9.70 2.91
C ASN A 59 -2.83 -11.06 3.22
N ASN A 60 -3.48 -11.82 4.11
CA ASN A 60 -3.04 -13.16 4.49
C ASN A 60 -3.86 -14.28 3.81
N ARG A 61 -4.81 -13.96 2.92
CA ARG A 61 -5.56 -14.98 2.17
C ARG A 61 -4.77 -15.52 0.99
N GLU A 62 -5.21 -16.67 0.50
CA GLU A 62 -4.74 -17.29 -0.75
C GLU A 62 -5.29 -16.61 -2.01
N ASN A 63 -6.24 -15.70 -1.87
CA ASN A 63 -6.86 -14.94 -2.96
C ASN A 63 -6.66 -13.43 -2.71
N TRP A 64 -6.85 -12.63 -3.76
CA TRP A 64 -6.96 -11.18 -3.63
C TRP A 64 -7.99 -10.82 -2.56
N ASN A 65 -7.65 -9.86 -1.71
CA ASN A 65 -8.50 -9.42 -0.63
C ASN A 65 -8.43 -7.91 -0.47
N GLY A 66 -9.55 -7.30 -0.08
CA GLY A 66 -9.68 -5.87 0.02
C GLY A 66 -10.97 -5.47 0.70
N THR A 67 -11.03 -4.20 1.11
CA THR A 67 -12.20 -3.66 1.79
C THR A 67 -12.34 -2.16 1.53
N TRP A 68 -13.55 -1.65 1.74
CA TRP A 68 -13.82 -0.22 1.75
C TRP A 68 -13.31 0.38 3.06
N VAL A 69 -12.47 1.41 2.95
CA VAL A 69 -11.95 2.16 4.10
C VAL A 69 -12.16 3.65 3.89
N GLN A 70 -12.40 4.36 4.99
CA GLN A 70 -12.40 5.81 4.98
C GLN A 70 -11.01 6.32 5.30
N THR A 71 -10.43 7.05 4.37
CA THR A 71 -9.09 7.63 4.51
C THR A 71 -9.19 9.10 4.92
N ARG A 72 -8.05 9.75 5.20
CA ARG A 72 -8.05 11.20 5.45
C ARG A 72 -8.19 12.06 4.18
N TRP A 73 -8.04 11.46 3.00
CA TRP A 73 -7.94 12.19 1.72
C TRP A 73 -9.26 12.10 0.96
N ASN A 74 -9.87 13.24 0.65
CA ASN A 74 -11.10 13.31 -0.13
C ASN A 74 -10.78 13.58 -1.59
N ASN A 75 -11.54 13.00 -2.53
CA ASN A 75 -11.39 13.23 -3.98
C ASN A 75 -9.95 13.09 -4.49
N THR A 76 -9.20 12.13 -3.95
CA THR A 76 -7.75 12.00 -4.18
C THR A 76 -7.44 10.70 -4.90
N ARG A 77 -6.49 10.77 -5.86
CA ARG A 77 -6.00 9.59 -6.57
C ARG A 77 -4.97 8.86 -5.72
N PHE A 78 -5.09 7.55 -5.64
CA PHE A 78 -4.13 6.65 -5.04
C PHE A 78 -3.47 5.80 -6.11
N VAL A 79 -2.13 5.85 -6.13
CA VAL A 79 -1.30 5.04 -7.03
C VAL A 79 -0.58 3.98 -6.22
N PRO A 80 -0.63 2.69 -6.63
CA PRO A 80 0.20 1.66 -6.04
C PRO A 80 1.68 1.98 -6.30
N ALA A 81 2.46 2.13 -5.24
CA ALA A 81 3.87 2.49 -5.31
C ALA A 81 4.80 1.31 -4.95
N ALA A 82 4.26 0.29 -4.28
CA ALA A 82 4.92 -0.99 -4.04
C ALA A 82 3.86 -2.08 -3.79
N TRP A 83 4.09 -3.30 -4.25
CA TRP A 83 3.23 -4.45 -3.95
C TRP A 83 4.02 -5.75 -4.08
N HIS A 84 3.56 -6.82 -3.44
CA HIS A 84 4.11 -8.15 -3.65
C HIS A 84 3.07 -9.19 -3.26
N GLY A 85 2.99 -10.31 -3.97
CA GLY A 85 2.11 -11.43 -3.63
C GLY A 85 2.74 -12.77 -3.98
N ARG A 86 2.30 -13.83 -3.31
CA ARG A 86 2.76 -15.20 -3.58
C ARG A 86 2.21 -15.64 -4.94
N ASP A 87 3.09 -15.67 -5.93
CA ASP A 87 2.80 -16.04 -7.33
C ASP A 87 1.94 -15.02 -8.11
N GLU A 88 1.87 -13.77 -7.63
CA GLU A 88 1.10 -12.70 -8.27
C GLU A 88 2.01 -11.53 -8.67
N SER A 89 2.11 -11.28 -9.97
CA SER A 89 2.90 -10.18 -10.54
C SER A 89 2.04 -8.96 -10.93
N ASN A 90 0.71 -9.11 -10.98
CA ASN A 90 -0.16 -8.02 -11.41
C ASN A 90 -0.15 -6.88 -10.39
N ALA A 91 0.01 -5.66 -10.91
CA ALA A 91 -0.11 -4.46 -10.10
C ALA A 91 -1.56 -4.31 -9.59
N PRO A 92 -1.74 -3.92 -8.32
CA PRO A 92 -3.03 -3.41 -7.87
C PRO A 92 -3.46 -2.24 -8.75
N GLN A 93 -4.78 -2.06 -8.90
CA GLN A 93 -5.29 -0.93 -9.67
C GLN A 93 -5.13 0.38 -8.90
N GLU A 94 -4.97 1.48 -9.63
CA GLU A 94 -5.16 2.81 -9.08
C GLU A 94 -6.60 3.00 -8.59
N LYS A 95 -6.76 3.83 -7.58
CA LYS A 95 -8.04 4.05 -6.91
C LYS A 95 -8.27 5.53 -6.66
N TRP A 96 -9.53 5.90 -6.46
CA TRP A 96 -9.92 7.26 -6.10
C TRP A 96 -10.78 7.22 -4.86
N THR A 97 -10.47 8.10 -3.92
CA THR A 97 -11.42 8.36 -2.85
C THR A 97 -12.57 9.19 -3.36
N ASN A 98 -13.77 8.93 -2.85
CA ASN A 98 -14.91 9.80 -3.08
C ASN A 98 -14.82 11.09 -2.25
N GLU A 99 -15.87 11.91 -2.30
CA GLU A 99 -15.96 13.19 -1.58
C GLU A 99 -15.86 13.06 -0.06
N SER A 100 -16.15 11.88 0.48
CA SER A 100 -16.10 11.56 1.91
C SER A 100 -14.85 10.75 2.30
N GLY A 101 -13.89 10.59 1.38
CA GLY A 101 -12.62 9.93 1.64
C GLY A 101 -12.65 8.40 1.56
N TRP A 102 -13.75 7.82 1.12
CA TRP A 102 -13.94 6.37 1.03
C TRP A 102 -13.35 5.81 -0.27
N VAL A 103 -12.68 4.66 -0.17
CA VAL A 103 -12.08 3.93 -1.30
C VAL A 103 -12.02 2.42 -1.01
N ASP A 104 -12.13 1.58 -2.04
CA ASP A 104 -11.86 0.15 -1.94
C ASP A 104 -10.39 -0.15 -2.28
N LEU A 105 -9.65 -0.70 -1.32
CA LEU A 105 -8.22 -1.01 -1.48
C LEU A 105 -7.97 -2.51 -1.33
N TRP A 106 -7.09 -3.02 -2.18
CA TRP A 106 -6.87 -4.45 -2.34
C TRP A 106 -5.38 -4.78 -2.27
N ALA A 107 -5.06 -6.00 -1.83
CA ALA A 107 -3.73 -6.58 -1.90
C ALA A 107 -3.77 -7.99 -2.51
N PRO A 108 -2.68 -8.39 -3.21
CA PRO A 108 -2.58 -9.71 -3.82
C PRO A 108 -2.53 -10.83 -2.76
N PRO A 109 -2.72 -12.10 -3.16
CA PRO A 109 -2.59 -13.26 -2.29
C PRO A 109 -1.29 -13.28 -1.47
N ARG A 110 -1.40 -13.60 -0.17
CA ARG A 110 -0.25 -13.73 0.76
C ARG A 110 0.75 -12.59 0.60
N GLY A 111 0.25 -11.37 0.56
CA GLY A 111 0.95 -10.24 -0.02
C GLY A 111 0.54 -8.89 0.56
N TYR A 112 1.09 -7.83 -0.03
CA TYR A 112 0.80 -6.46 0.37
C TYR A 112 0.66 -5.52 -0.82
N SER A 113 0.08 -4.36 -0.57
CA SER A 113 0.04 -3.23 -1.49
C SER A 113 0.18 -1.93 -0.72
N VAL A 114 1.04 -1.03 -1.22
CA VAL A 114 1.27 0.30 -0.67
C VAL A 114 0.80 1.33 -1.67
N TYR A 115 -0.15 2.16 -1.24
CA TYR A 115 -0.72 3.23 -2.04
C TYR A 115 -0.22 4.58 -1.54
N VAL A 116 0.08 5.49 -2.47
CA VAL A 116 0.44 6.89 -2.19
C VAL A 116 -0.57 7.83 -2.84
N ALA A 117 -0.92 8.89 -2.12
CA ALA A 117 -1.77 9.96 -2.63
C ALA A 117 -1.05 10.78 -3.71
N LYS A 118 -1.75 11.12 -4.78
CA LYS A 118 -1.28 11.95 -5.91
C LYS A 118 -2.24 13.07 -6.23
#